data_AF-U7PLU5-F1
#
_entry.id   AF-U7PLU5-F1
#
_cell.length_a   1.000
_cell.length_b   1.000
_cell.length_c   1.000
_cell.angle_alpha   90.00
_cell.angle_beta   90.00
_cell.angle_gamma   90.00
#
_symmetry.space_group_name_H-M   'P 1'
#
loop_
_entity.id
_entity.type
_entity.pdbx_description
1 polymer ?
#
loop_
_entity_poly.entity_id
_entity_poly.type
_entity_poly.pdbx_seq_one_letter_code
_entity_poly.pdbx_strand_id
1 'polypeptide(L)' 'MDTLKQAGNFVSDKINAATSDASHEANKNIAKDGNQNIGDRIQSAGNAVKDKVDQKGYEASAEANKQQATH' A
#
# COMPACT_ATOMS: atom_id res chain seq x y z
N MET A 1 -14.66 4.45 23.08
CA MET A 1 -14.95 4.62 21.63
C MET A 1 -13.66 4.52 20.79
N ASP A 2 -12.53 5.02 21.30
CA ASP A 2 -11.26 5.06 20.57
C ASP A 2 -10.72 3.69 20.18
N THR A 3 -10.79 2.69 21.06
CA THR A 3 -10.31 1.33 20.74
C THR A 3 -11.03 0.73 19.53
N LEU A 4 -12.35 0.93 19.40
CA LEU A 4 -13.12 0.42 18.25
C LEU A 4 -12.76 1.18 16.97
N LYS A 5 -12.60 2.50 17.06
CA LYS A 5 -12.12 3.32 15.92
C LYS A 5 -10.73 2.89 15.48
N GLN A 6 -9.80 2.70 16.43
CA GLN A 6 -8.43 2.30 16.15
C GLN A 6 -8.36 0.87 15.61
N ALA A 7 -9.18 -0.06 16.13
CA ALA A 7 -9.29 -1.40 15.54
C ALA A 7 -9.84 -1.33 14.10
N GLY A 8 -10.84 -0.48 13.85
CA GLY A 8 -11.35 -0.22 12.50
C GLY A 8 -10.29 0.35 11.58
N ASN A 9 -9.54 1.36 12.04
CA ASN A 9 -8.43 1.95 11.31
C ASN A 9 -7.32 0.93 11.05
N PHE A 10 -6.96 0.10 12.04
CA PHE A 10 -5.98 -0.98 11.87
C PHE A 10 -6.36 -1.94 10.75
N VAL A 11 -7.62 -2.38 10.72
CA VAL A 11 -8.11 -3.27 9.66
C VAL A 11 -8.14 -2.55 8.31
N SER A 12 -8.63 -1.31 8.26
CA SER A 12 -8.63 -0.50 7.03
C SER A 12 -7.23 -0.29 6.48
N ASP A 13 -6.28 0.09 7.34
CA ASP A 13 -4.88 0.30 6.98
C ASP A 13 -4.25 -1.01 6.48
N LYS A 14 -4.53 -2.15 7.12
CA LYS A 14 -4.09 -3.47 6.64
C LYS A 14 -4.62 -3.79 5.24
N ILE A 15 -5.91 -3.51 4.99
CA ILE A 15 -6.54 -3.74 3.67
C ILE A 15 -5.93 -2.81 2.62
N ASN A 16 -5.73 -1.54 2.95
CA ASN A 16 -5.10 -0.57 2.06
C ASN A 16 -3.64 -0.97 1.77
N ALA A 17 -2.88 -1.38 2.78
CA ALA A 17 -1.51 -1.88 2.61
C ALA A 17 -1.47 -3.08 1.66
N ALA A 18 -2.37 -4.06 1.82
CA ALA A 18 -2.46 -5.21 0.94
C ALA A 18 -2.86 -4.83 -0.50
N THR A 19 -3.76 -3.86 -0.65
CA THR A 19 -4.18 -3.34 -1.95
C THR A 19 -3.03 -2.61 -2.65
N SER A 20 -2.29 -1.78 -1.92
CA SER A 20 -1.08 -1.12 -2.42
C SER A 20 0.01 -2.13 -2.80
N ASP A 21 0.21 -3.20 -2.03
CA ASP A 21 1.17 -4.26 -2.38
C ASP A 21 0.79 -5.00 -3.68
N ALA A 22 -0.50 -5.31 -3.86
CA ALA A 22 -1.00 -5.91 -5.09
C ALA A 22 -0.82 -4.96 -6.30
N SER A 23 -1.13 -3.67 -6.12
CA SER A 23 -0.91 -2.64 -7.14
C SER A 23 0.58 -2.47 -7.45
N HIS A 24 1.44 -2.51 -6.43
CA HIS A 24 2.90 -2.45 -6.58
C HIS A 24 3.41 -3.57 -7.49
N GLU A 25 3.02 -4.83 -7.22
CA GLU A 25 3.46 -5.97 -8.03
C GLU A 25 2.90 -5.92 -9.45
N ALA A 26 1.65 -5.49 -9.64
CA ALA A 26 1.07 -5.28 -10.98
C ALA A 26 1.85 -4.21 -11.77
N ASN A 27 2.08 -3.05 -11.17
CA ASN A 27 2.82 -1.95 -11.78
C ASN A 27 4.28 -2.32 -12.06
N LYS A 28 4.91 -3.09 -11.18
CA LYS A 28 6.27 -3.62 -11.37
C LYS A 28 6.34 -4.62 -12.52
N ASN A 29 5.31 -5.43 -12.73
CA ASN A 29 5.21 -6.31 -13.90
C ASN A 29 5.09 -5.50 -15.19
N ILE A 30 4.22 -4.49 -15.24
CA ILE A 30 4.07 -3.61 -16.41
C ILE A 30 5.37 -2.84 -16.69
N ALA A 31 6.04 -2.31 -15.66
CA ALA A 31 7.32 -1.60 -15.82
C ALA A 31 8.41 -2.47 -16.47
N LYS A 32 8.39 -3.78 -16.19
CA LYS A 32 9.33 -4.76 -16.72
C LYS A 32 8.86 -5.42 -18.02
N ASP A 33 7.60 -5.24 -18.40
CA ASP A 33 7.04 -5.83 -19.61
C ASP A 33 7.59 -5.12 -20.86
N GLY A 34 8.37 -5.85 -21.65
CA GLY A 34 8.94 -5.37 -22.90
C GLY A 34 7.92 -5.13 -24.01
N ASN A 35 6.70 -5.70 -23.90
CA ASN A 35 5.62 -5.46 -24.85
C ASN A 35 4.87 -4.15 -24.59
N GLN A 36 5.00 -3.57 -23.41
CA GLN A 36 4.38 -2.29 -23.07
C GLN A 36 5.22 -1.15 -23.65
N ASN A 37 4.55 -0.08 -24.09
CA ASN A 37 5.27 1.08 -24.58
C ASN A 37 6.06 1.74 -23.44
N ILE A 38 7.08 2.53 -23.78
CA ILE A 38 7.97 3.11 -22.76
C ILE A 38 7.25 4.07 -21.81
N GLY A 39 6.18 4.74 -22.26
CA GLY A 39 5.36 5.62 -21.43
C GLY A 39 4.67 4.83 -20.32
N ASP A 40 3.99 3.75 -20.67
CA ASP A 40 3.29 2.87 -19.73
C ASP A 40 4.27 2.23 -18.74
N ARG A 41 5.46 1.83 -19.22
CA ARG A 41 6.52 1.29 -18.35
C ARG A 41 7.02 2.31 -17.34
N ILE A 42 7.28 3.56 -17.76
CA ILE A 42 7.74 4.62 -16.87
C ILE A 42 6.64 5.00 -15.86
N GLN A 43 5.41 5.16 -16.33
CA GLN A 43 4.28 5.46 -15.47
C GLN A 43 4.07 4.37 -14.43
N SER A 44 4.14 3.10 -14.85
CA SER A 44 4.01 1.97 -13.94
C SER A 44 5.20 1.84 -13.00
N ALA A 45 6.42 2.14 -13.42
CA ALA A 45 7.55 2.21 -12.49
C ALA A 45 7.34 3.29 -11.42
N GLY A 46 6.83 4.47 -11.80
CA GLY A 46 6.48 5.54 -10.87
C GLY A 46 5.36 5.14 -9.91
N ASN A 47 4.29 4.53 -10.43
CA ASN A 47 3.20 4.02 -9.62
C ASN A 47 3.66 2.92 -8.68
N ALA A 48 4.51 1.98 -9.12
CA ALA A 48 5.06 0.94 -8.26
C ALA A 48 5.85 1.55 -7.09
N VAL A 49 6.67 2.58 -7.33
CA VAL A 49 7.37 3.28 -6.25
C VAL A 49 6.38 3.94 -5.28
N LYS A 50 5.37 4.64 -5.81
CA LYS A 50 4.32 5.27 -5.01
C LYS A 50 3.56 4.25 -4.16
N ASP A 51 3.11 3.16 -4.77
CA ASP A 51 2.41 2.08 -4.10
C ASP A 51 3.25 1.47 -2.97
N LYS A 52 4.58 1.35 -3.16
CA LYS A 52 5.48 0.86 -2.12
C LYS A 52 5.59 1.82 -0.94
N VAL A 53 5.59 3.12 -1.21
CA VAL A 53 5.59 4.16 -0.16
C VAL A 53 4.27 4.15 0.59
N ASP A 54 3.14 4.11 -0.12
CA ASP A 54 1.80 4.07 0.46
C ASP A 54 1.62 2.80 1.32
N GLN A 55 2.03 1.63 0.81
CA GLN A 55 2.05 0.37 1.58
C GLN A 55 2.77 0.55 2.92
N LYS A 56 4.01 1.08 2.91
CA LYS A 56 4.77 1.28 4.15
C LYS A 56 4.09 2.26 5.10
N GLY A 57 3.48 3.32 4.57
CA GLY A 57 2.71 4.29 5.35
C GLY A 57 1.50 3.64 6.03
N TYR A 58 0.73 2.85 5.30
CA TYR A 58 -0.40 2.10 5.84
C TYR A 58 0.03 1.04 6.85
N GLU A 59 1.12 0.30 6.61
CA GLU A 59 1.63 -0.67 7.58
C GLU A 59 2.06 0.00 8.89
N ALA A 60 2.78 1.12 8.81
CA ALA A 60 3.17 1.89 10.00
C ALA A 60 1.96 2.46 10.75
N SER A 61 0.98 3.00 10.03
CA SER A 61 -0.28 3.49 10.61
C SER A 61 -1.07 2.36 11.27
N ALA A 62 -1.14 1.19 10.63
CA ALA A 62 -1.77 0.00 11.20
C ALA A 62 -1.09 -0.39 12.51
N GLU A 63 0.23 -0.51 12.54
CA GLU A 63 0.96 -0.85 13.77
C GLU A 63 0.72 0.18 14.89
N ALA A 64 0.71 1.48 14.56
CA ALA A 64 0.39 2.53 15.52
C ALA A 64 -1.03 2.40 16.08
N ASN A 65 -2.04 2.25 15.21
CA ASN A 65 -3.43 2.03 15.62
C ASN A 65 -3.60 0.77 16.47
N LYS A 66 -2.88 -0.31 16.13
CA LYS A 66 -2.89 -1.56 16.90
C LYS A 66 -2.31 -1.36 18.31
N GLN A 67 -1.17 -0.66 18.42
CA GLN A 67 -0.55 -0.37 19.72
C GLN A 67 -1.44 0.51 20.59
N GLN A 68 -2.03 1.56 20.00
CA GLN A 68 -2.97 2.42 20.72
C GLN A 68 -4.22 1.66 21.17
N ALA A 69 -4.69 0.67 20.40
CA ALA A 69 -5.85 -0.12 20.77
C ALA A 69 -5.57 -1.08 21.94
N THR A 70 -4.30 -1.37 22.23
CA THR A 70 -3.87 -2.25 23.32
C THR A 70 -3.50 -1.52 24.62
N HIS A 71 -3.48 -0.19 24.63
CA HIS A 71 -3.21 0.66 25.80
C HIS A 71 -4.47 1.38 26.27
#